data_AF-A0A9P6XZ48-F1
#
_entry.id   AF-A0A9P6XZ48-F1
#
_cell.length_a   1.000
_cell.length_b   1.000
_cell.length_c   1.000
_cell.angle_alpha   90.00
_cell.angle_beta   90.00
_cell.angle_gamma   90.00
#
_symmetry.space_group_name_H-M   'P 1'
#
loop_
_entity.id
_entity.type
_entity.pdbx_description
1 polymer ?
#
loop_
_entity_poly.entity_id
_entity_poly.type
_entity_poly.pdbx_seq_one_letter_code
_entity_poly.pdbx_strand_id
1 'polypeptide(L)'
;MAVQAKVPIIPVVIANYSHLYSAKEKKYQPGVVRCKILPPISTETIQEESAGIEKLATDCRQQMLDVLKDITPIETVKKTQ
;
A
#
# COMPACT_ATOMS: atom_id res chain seq x y z
N MET A 1 -13.99 -2.77 13.75
CA MET A 1 -13.22 -1.69 14.41
C MET A 1 -13.38 -0.33 13.72
N ALA A 2 -12.75 -0.05 12.56
CA ALA A 2 -12.83 1.29 11.96
C ALA A 2 -14.26 1.77 11.60
N VAL A 3 -15.09 0.87 11.06
CA VAL A 3 -16.50 1.15 10.72
C VAL A 3 -17.35 1.38 11.98
N GLN A 4 -17.18 0.53 13.01
CA GLN A 4 -17.88 0.66 14.29
C GLN A 4 -17.53 1.97 15.02
N ALA A 5 -16.28 2.41 14.91
CA ALA A 5 -15.81 3.65 15.53
C ALA A 5 -16.09 4.90 14.68
N LYS A 6 -16.61 4.74 13.44
CA LYS A 6 -16.86 5.82 12.48
C LYS A 6 -15.63 6.72 12.26
N VAL A 7 -14.45 6.10 12.18
CA VAL A 7 -13.17 6.79 11.97
C VAL A 7 -12.75 6.65 10.50
N PRO A 8 -12.27 7.72 9.84
CA PRO A 8 -11.78 7.64 8.47
C PRO A 8 -10.53 6.74 8.38
N ILE A 9 -10.43 5.96 7.31
CA ILE A 9 -9.30 5.08 7.04
C ILE A 9 -8.38 5.78 6.05
N ILE A 10 -7.09 5.91 6.38
CA ILE A 10 -6.08 6.53 5.48
C ILE A 10 -5.20 5.40 4.92
N PRO A 11 -5.31 5.08 3.63
CA PRO A 11 -4.44 4.07 3.02
C PRO A 11 -3.05 4.63 2.76
N VAL A 12 -2.02 3.88 3.14
CA VAL A 12 -0.61 4.21 2.89
C VAL A 12 0.01 3.10 2.06
N VAL A 13 0.59 3.47 0.91
CA VAL A 13 1.22 2.52 -0.01
C VAL A 13 2.72 2.73 0.00
N ILE A 14 3.47 1.66 0.21
CA ILE A 14 4.93 1.65 0.25
C ILE A 14 5.43 0.74 -0.87
N ALA A 15 6.33 1.26 -1.71
CA ALA A 15 6.94 0.51 -2.79
C ALA A 15 7.88 -0.59 -2.25
N ASN A 16 8.09 -1.64 -3.04
CA ASN A 16 9.00 -2.72 -2.66
C ASN A 16 10.43 -2.19 -2.42
N TYR A 17 10.98 -2.47 -1.24
CA TYR A 17 12.29 -2.05 -0.78
C TYR A 17 13.34 -3.18 -0.79
N SER A 18 13.08 -4.28 -1.51
CA SER A 18 13.99 -5.44 -1.59
C SER A 18 15.41 -5.08 -2.08
N HIS A 19 15.54 -3.99 -2.86
CA HIS A 19 16.84 -3.45 -3.30
C HIS A 19 17.62 -2.75 -2.18
N LEU A 20 16.94 -2.23 -1.15
CA LEU A 20 17.58 -1.54 -0.02
C LEU A 20 17.94 -2.49 1.11
N TYR A 21 17.16 -3.54 1.32
CA TYR A 21 17.37 -4.48 2.40
C TYR A 21 17.19 -5.92 1.95
N SER A 22 18.28 -6.68 2.03
CA SER A 22 18.27 -8.13 1.85
C SER A 22 18.46 -8.79 3.21
N ALA A 23 17.36 -9.32 3.77
CA ALA A 23 17.40 -10.06 5.03
C ALA A 23 18.32 -11.29 4.96
N LYS A 24 18.43 -11.92 3.79
CA LYS A 24 19.27 -13.10 3.55
C LYS A 24 20.75 -12.78 3.68
N GLU A 25 21.18 -11.65 3.12
CA GLU A 25 22.58 -11.21 3.18
C GLU A 25 22.90 -10.35 4.42
N LYS A 26 21.87 -9.97 5.19
CA LYS A 26 21.96 -9.01 6.31
C LYS A 26 22.65 -7.70 5.90
N LYS A 27 22.42 -7.26 4.65
CA LYS A 27 23.02 -6.06 4.08
C LYS A 27 21.97 -4.98 3.84
N TYR A 28 22.38 -3.75 4.11
CA TYR A 28 21.65 -2.54 3.78
C TYR A 28 22.36 -1.82 2.64
N GLN A 29 21.60 -1.40 1.65
CA GLN A 29 22.08 -0.55 0.55
C GLN A 29 21.43 0.83 0.67
N PRO A 30 22.19 1.92 0.43
CA PRO A 30 21.61 3.26 0.40
C PRO A 30 20.68 3.39 -0.80
N GLY A 31 19.55 4.06 -0.60
CA GLY A 31 18.60 4.36 -1.66
C GLY A 31 17.31 4.96 -1.09
N VAL A 32 16.24 4.95 -1.89
CA VAL A 32 15.02 5.72 -1.60
C VAL A 32 13.82 4.79 -1.58
N VAL A 33 13.09 4.76 -0.46
CA VAL A 33 11.77 4.12 -0.38
C VAL A 33 10.73 5.11 -0.88
N ARG A 34 9.94 4.71 -1.88
CA ARG A 34 8.82 5.51 -2.37
C ARG A 34 7.57 5.16 -1.55
N CYS A 35 6.98 6.16 -0.92
CA CYS A 35 5.73 6.03 -0.19
C CYS A 35 4.70 7.02 -0.75
N LYS A 36 3.44 6.62 -0.82
CA LYS A 36 2.33 7.48 -1.26
C LYS A 36 1.15 7.32 -0.32
N ILE A 37 0.62 8.45 0.12
CA ILE A 37 -0.53 8.53 1.01
C ILE A 37 -1.75 8.81 0.14
N LEU A 38 -2.79 8.01 0.31
CA LEU A 38 -4.05 8.15 -0.43
C LEU A 38 -5.05 8.99 0.37
N PRO A 39 -6.04 9.58 -0.31
CA PRO A 39 -7.09 10.32 0.37
C PRO A 39 -7.83 9.44 1.40
N PRO A 40 -8.34 10.06 2.49
CA PRO A 40 -9.08 9.34 3.50
C PRO A 40 -10.37 8.74 2.93
N ILE A 41 -10.64 7.49 3.29
CA ILE A 41 -11.90 6.81 2.99
C ILE A 41 -12.80 6.96 4.21
N SER A 42 -13.91 7.69 4.04
CA SER A 42 -14.89 7.85 5.10
C SER A 42 -15.64 6.53 5.36
N THR A 43 -15.82 6.20 6.64
CA THR A 43 -16.55 5.01 7.09
C THR A 43 -17.95 5.33 7.59
N GLU A 44 -18.37 6.61 7.55
CA GLU A 44 -19.62 7.10 8.14
C GLU A 44 -20.87 6.58 7.43
N THR A 45 -20.79 6.35 6.11
CA THR A 45 -21.91 5.94 5.26
C THR A 45 -21.97 4.43 5.00
N ILE A 46 -21.04 3.66 5.55
CA ILE A 46 -20.92 2.23 5.27
C ILE A 46 -21.77 1.46 6.29
N GLN A 47 -22.65 0.60 5.77
CA GLN A 47 -23.48 -0.28 6.59
C GLN A 47 -22.59 -1.21 7.43
N GLU A 48 -22.93 -1.40 8.70
CA GLU A 48 -22.19 -2.27 9.64
C GLU A 48 -22.29 -3.78 9.30
N GLU A 49 -22.97 -4.11 8.20
CA GLU A 49 -23.09 -5.47 7.66
C GLU A 49 -21.73 -6.01 7.18
N SER A 50 -21.45 -7.30 7.42
CA SER A 50 -20.20 -7.95 7.01
C SER A 50 -19.90 -7.81 5.51
N ALA A 51 -20.92 -7.81 4.65
CA ALA A 51 -20.77 -7.64 3.21
C ALA A 51 -20.28 -6.22 2.82
N GLY A 52 -20.69 -5.18 3.57
CA GLY A 52 -20.23 -3.81 3.35
C GLY A 52 -18.75 -3.63 3.71
N ILE A 53 -18.32 -4.31 4.78
CA ILE A 53 -16.92 -4.29 5.25
C ILE A 53 -16.00 -4.99 4.25
N GLU A 54 -16.40 -6.16 3.73
CA GLU A 54 -15.59 -6.87 2.73
C GLU A 54 -15.45 -6.09 1.43
N LYS A 55 -16.53 -5.43 0.97
CA LYS A 55 -16.48 -4.58 -0.21
C LYS A 55 -15.52 -3.40 -0.02
N LEU A 56 -15.61 -2.72 1.12
CA LEU A 56 -14.69 -1.63 1.47
C LEU A 56 -13.22 -2.08 1.47
N ALA A 57 -12.94 -3.25 2.06
CA ALA A 57 -11.59 -3.79 2.11
C ALA A 57 -11.06 -4.12 0.70
N THR A 58 -11.92 -4.68 -0.16
CA THR A 58 -11.59 -5.03 -1.54
C THR A 58 -11.33 -3.78 -2.38
N ASP A 59 -12.18 -2.76 -2.28
CA ASP A 59 -12.03 -1.50 -3.00
C ASP A 59 -10.76 -0.76 -2.55
N CYS A 60 -10.52 -0.70 -1.24
CA CYS A 60 -9.30 -0.11 -0.68
C CYS A 60 -8.05 -0.86 -1.17
N ARG A 61 -8.08 -2.20 -1.17
CA ARG A 61 -7.00 -3.04 -1.72
C ARG A 61 -6.76 -2.74 -3.20
N GLN A 62 -7.81 -2.63 -4.00
CA GLN A 62 -7.69 -2.36 -5.43
C GLN A 62 -7.02 -1.00 -5.69
N GLN A 63 -7.48 0.05 -4.99
CA GLN A 63 -6.88 1.40 -5.07
C GLN A 63 -5.40 1.38 -4.65
N MET A 64 -5.08 0.69 -3.55
CA MET A 64 -3.69 0.55 -3.09
C MET A 64 -2.82 -0.21 -4.10
N LEU A 65 -3.36 -1.24 -4.77
CA LEU A 65 -2.64 -2.00 -5.79
C LEU A 65 -2.35 -1.19 -7.05
N ASP A 66 -3.30 -0.37 -7.50
CA ASP A 66 -3.10 0.47 -8.67
C ASP A 66 -2.05 1.55 -8.41
N VAL A 67 -2.03 2.10 -7.20
CA VAL A 67 -0.99 3.02 -6.75
C VAL A 67 0.34 2.29 -6.55
N LEU A 68 0.33 1.04 -6.06
CA LEU A 68 1.54 0.24 -5.92
C LEU A 68 2.22 0.04 -7.28
N LYS A 69 1.45 -0.24 -8.33
CA LYS A 69 1.96 -0.36 -9.70
C LYS A 69 2.55 0.96 -10.21
N ASP A 70 1.91 2.08 -9.90
CA ASP A 70 2.37 3.44 -10.24
C ASP A 70 3.72 3.78 -9.56
N ILE A 71 3.86 3.47 -8.27
CA ILE A 71 5.07 3.81 -7.51
C ILE A 71 6.21 2.80 -7.67
N THR A 72 5.91 1.58 -8.15
CA THR A 72 6.92 0.54 -8.35
C THR A 72 7.70 0.86 -9.63
N PRO A 73 8.98 1.22 -9.54
CA PRO A 73 9.79 1.39 -10.74
C PRO A 73 9.92 0.04 -11.45
N ILE A 74 9.71 0.03 -12.77
CA ILE A 74 10.15 -1.08 -13.62
C ILE A 74 11.66 -1.02 -13.59
N GLU A 75 12.30 -1.77 -12.69
CA GLU A 75 13.75 -1.91 -12.67
C GLU A 75 14.17 -2.52 -14.01
N THR A 76 14.57 -1.67 -14.95
CA THR A 76 15.41 -2.08 -16.05
C THR A 76 16.72 -2.51 -15.41
N VAL A 77 16.83 -3.82 -15.17
CA VAL A 77 18.05 -4.49 -14.74
C VAL A 77 19.13 -4.10 -15.74
N LYS A 78 19.90 -3.05 -15.45
CA LYS A 78 21.14 -2.77 -16.14
C LYS A 78 22.06 -3.92 -15.77
N LYS A 79 22.10 -4.93 -16.65
CA LYS A 79 23.19 -5.90 -16.72
C LYS A 79 24.48 -5.10 -16.89
N THR A 80 25.19 -4.88 -15.79
CA THR A 80 26.60 -4.49 -15.85
C THR A 80 27.35 -5.71 -16.36
N GLN A 81 27.88 -5.57 -17.59
CA GLN A 81 28.90 -6.46 -18.15
C GLN A 81 30.19 -6.38 -17.34
#